data_AF-A0A109MWD7-F1
#
_entry.id   AF-A0A109MWD7-F1
#
_cell.length_a   1.000
_cell.length_b   1.000
_cell.length_c   1.000
_cell.angle_alpha   90.00
_cell.angle_beta   90.00
_cell.angle_gamma   90.00
#
_symmetry.space_group_name_H-M   'P 1'
#
loop_
_entity.id
_entity.type
_entity.pdbx_description
1 polymer ?
#
loop_
_entity_poly.entity_id
_entity_poly.type
_entity_poly.pdbx_seq_one_letter_code
_entity_poly.pdbx_strand_id
1 'polypeptide(L)' 'MSKLYKLTVFEPSGEKLLDESFTAENDENAKELGQKLLIEKNYQDQTHRCVSPAGALLLFHR' A
#
# COMPACT_ATOMS: atom_id res chain seq x y z
N MET A 1 2.01 6.04 -18.75
CA MET A 1 3.23 6.09 -17.92
C MET A 1 2.90 5.40 -16.61
N SER A 2 3.65 4.39 -16.20
CA SER A 2 3.47 3.73 -14.91
C SER A 2 4.03 4.62 -13.79
N LYS A 3 3.25 4.77 -12.73
CA LYS A 3 3.53 5.56 -11.53
C LYS A 3 4.05 4.64 -10.43
N LEU A 4 5.01 5.10 -9.64
CA LEU A 4 5.57 4.34 -8.51
C LEU A 4 4.80 4.64 -7.23
N TYR A 5 4.19 3.62 -6.65
CA TYR A 5 3.43 3.69 -5.40
C TYR A 5 4.19 2.99 -4.30
N LYS A 6 3.99 3.44 -3.07
CA LYS A 6 4.67 2.89 -1.90
C LYS A 6 3.65 2.37 -0.90
N LEU A 7 3.66 1.06 -0.68
CA LEU A 7 2.84 0.38 0.32
C LEU A 7 3.67 0.14 1.57
N THR A 8 3.24 0.74 2.68
CA THR A 8 3.84 0.47 3.99
C THR A 8 2.78 -0.15 4.90
N VAL A 9 3.08 -1.29 5.50
CA VAL A 9 2.26 -1.96 6.50
C VAL A 9 2.97 -1.87 7.85
N PHE A 10 2.19 -1.59 8.88
CA PHE A 10 2.59 -1.54 10.26
C PHE A 10 1.85 -2.62 11.05
N GLU A 11 2.56 -3.21 11.99
CA GLU A 11 1.98 -4.09 13.00
C GLU A 11 1.26 -3.25 14.08
N PRO A 12 0.33 -3.85 14.86
CA PRO A 12 -0.29 -3.20 16.02
C PRO A 12 0.74 -2.81 17.10
N SER A 13 1.89 -3.49 17.11
CA SER A 13 3.02 -3.18 17.98
C SER A 13 3.76 -1.89 17.58
N GLY A 14 3.51 -1.36 16.38
CA GLY A 14 4.18 -0.20 15.80
C GLY A 14 5.40 -0.55 14.92
N GLU A 15 5.70 -1.84 14.75
CA GLU A 15 6.78 -2.29 13.87
C GLU A 15 6.37 -2.21 12.39
N LYS A 16 7.33 -1.96 11.48
CA LYS A 16 7.07 -1.97 10.04
C LYS A 16 7.14 -3.41 9.52
N LEU A 17 5.99 -3.94 9.14
CA LEU A 17 5.87 -5.27 8.55
C LEU A 17 6.29 -5.31 7.08
N LEU A 18 5.89 -4.30 6.32
CA LEU A 18 6.07 -4.27 4.87
C LEU A 18 6.42 -2.85 4.44
N ASP A 19 7.41 -2.71 3.58
CA ASP A 19 7.76 -1.46 2.90
C ASP A 19 8.14 -1.81 1.46
N GLU A 20 7.13 -1.96 0.61
CA GLU A 20 7.33 -2.30 -0.80
C GLU A 20 6.89 -1.15 -1.70
N SER A 21 7.62 -0.98 -2.80
CA SER A 21 7.28 -0.01 -3.84
C SER A 21 6.89 -0.75 -5.11
N PHE A 22 5.72 -0.45 -5.64
CA PHE A 22 5.15 -1.14 -6.81
C PHE A 22 4.70 -0.12 -7.84
N THR A 23 4.72 -0.49 -9.11
CA THR A 23 4.28 0.40 -10.19
C THR A 23 2.86 0.06 -10.63
N ALA A 24 2.03 1.08 -10.80
CA ALA A 24 0.71 0.93 -11.39
C ALA A 24 0.45 2.00 -12.44
N GLU A 25 -0.46 1.75 -13.38
CA GLU A 25 -0.78 2.74 -14.41
C GLU A 25 -1.53 3.95 -13.83
N ASN A 26 -2.47 3.69 -12.92
CA ASN A 26 -3.39 4.69 -12.39
C ASN A 26 -3.56 4.51 -10.88
N ASP A 27 -4.10 5.52 -10.23
CA ASP A 27 -4.43 5.52 -8.80
C ASP A 27 -5.42 4.41 -8.45
N GLU A 28 -6.36 4.08 -9.35
CA GLU A 28 -7.31 2.95 -9.18
C GLU A 28 -6.60 1.59 -9.22
N ASN A 29 -5.77 1.36 -10.24
CA ASN A 29 -4.99 0.13 -10.38
C ASN A 29 -4.00 -0.02 -9.20
N ALA A 30 -3.46 1.09 -8.69
CA ALA A 30 -2.63 1.10 -7.51
C ALA A 30 -3.38 0.65 -6.25
N LYS A 31 -4.66 1.02 -6.12
CA LYS A 31 -5.50 0.57 -5.00
C LYS A 31 -5.80 -0.91 -5.07
N GLU A 32 -6.14 -1.42 -6.26
CA GLU A 32 -6.41 -2.86 -6.44
C GLU A 32 -5.16 -3.70 -6.20
N LEU A 33 -4.01 -3.30 -6.74
CA LEU A 33 -2.73 -3.98 -6.50
C LEU A 33 -2.33 -3.93 -5.02
N GLY A 34 -2.47 -2.77 -4.38
CA GLY A 34 -2.22 -2.62 -2.95
C GLY A 34 -3.12 -3.54 -2.10
N GLN A 35 -4.42 -3.59 -2.38
CA GLN A 35 -5.34 -4.51 -1.69
C GLN A 35 -5.01 -5.98 -1.92
N LYS A 36 -4.70 -6.38 -3.17
CA LYS A 36 -4.29 -7.75 -3.47
C LYS A 36 -3.05 -8.16 -2.68
N LEU A 37 -2.02 -7.30 -2.65
CA LEU A 37 -0.81 -7.53 -1.88
C LEU A 37 -1.10 -7.69 -0.38
N LEU A 38 -1.98 -6.85 0.17
CA LEU A 38 -2.40 -6.94 1.56
C LEU A 38 -3.13 -8.26 1.86
N ILE A 39 -4.04 -8.69 0.98
CA ILE A 39 -4.78 -9.95 1.13
C ILE A 39 -3.82 -11.14 1.02
N GLU A 40 -2.96 -11.17 -0.01
CA GLU A 40 -1.98 -12.25 -0.22
C GLU A 40 -1.01 -12.39 0.96
N LYS A 41 -0.63 -11.27 1.58
CA LYS A 41 0.27 -11.24 2.73
C LYS A 41 -0.44 -11.34 4.09
N ASN A 42 -1.77 -11.46 4.11
CA ASN A 42 -2.59 -11.42 5.34
C ASN A 42 -2.40 -10.14 6.18
N TYR A 43 -2.20 -9.01 5.51
CA TYR A 43 -2.06 -7.67 6.09
C TYR A 43 -3.28 -6.76 5.88
N GLN A 44 -4.38 -7.31 5.36
CA GLN A 44 -5.63 -6.55 5.13
C GLN A 44 -6.19 -5.92 6.42
N ASP A 45 -6.04 -6.61 7.56
CA ASP A 45 -6.49 -6.19 8.89
C ASP A 45 -5.43 -5.40 9.67
N GLN A 46 -4.22 -5.27 9.10
CA GLN A 46 -3.12 -4.52 9.72
C GLN A 46 -3.17 -3.05 9.29
N THR A 47 -2.61 -2.17 10.11
CA THR A 47 -2.48 -0.75 9.79
C THR A 47 -1.61 -0.60 8.53
N HIS A 48 -2.17 -0.11 7.43
CA HIS A 48 -1.44 0.02 6.18
C HIS A 48 -1.73 1.33 5.47
N ARG A 49 -0.75 1.81 4.70
CA ARG A 49 -0.88 3.01 3.88
C ARG A 49 -0.25 2.81 2.52
N CYS A 50 -0.93 3.27 1.48
CA CYS A 50 -0.40 3.37 0.14
C CYS A 50 -0.27 4.84 -0.24
N VAL A 51 0.94 5.25 -0.62
CA VAL A 51 1.27 6.61 -1.03
C VAL A 51 1.61 6.63 -2.51
N SER A 52 1.07 7.63 -3.22
CA SER A 52 1.32 7.88 -4.63
C SER A 52 2.69 8.54 -4.84
N PRO A 53 3.27 8.48 -6.05
CA PRO A 53 4.53 9.17 -6.32
C PRO A 53 4.40 10.70 -6.22
N ALA A 54 3.17 11.22 -6.27
CA ALA A 54 2.87 12.63 -6.05
C ALA A 54 2.69 12.98 -4.55
N GLY A 55 2.89 12.01 -3.65
CA GLY A 55 2.70 12.18 -2.20
C GLY A 55 1.24 12.08 -1.74
N ALA A 56 0.31 11.66 -2.60
CA ALA A 56 -1.10 11.52 -2.23
C ALA A 56 -1.34 10.19 -1.51
N LEU A 57 -2.11 10.20 -0.42
CA LEU A 57 -2.56 8.98 0.25
C LEU A 57 -3.73 8.35 -0.52
N LEU A 58 -3.51 7.13 -1.03
CA LEU A 58 -4.49 6.41 -1.85
C LEU A 58 -5.29 5.40 -1.04
N LEU A 59 -4.59 4.63 -0.20
CA LEU A 59 -5.16 3.69 0.75
C LEU A 59 -4.61 4.01 2.12
N PHE A 60 -5.49 3.98 3.11
CA PHE A 60 -5.13 4.15 4.49
C PHE A 60 -6.11 3.35 5.35
N HIS A 61 -5.56 2.48 6.19
CA HIS A 61 -6.29 1.70 7.18
C HIS A 61 -5.55 1.81 8.52
N ARG A 62 -6.31 1.90 9.61
CA ARG A 62 -5.78 2.10 10.96
C ARG A 62 -6.04 0.87 11.81
#